data_AF-A0A3B9IJT2-F1
#
_entry.id   AF-A0A3B9IJT2-F1
#
_cell.length_a   1.000
_cell.length_b   1.000
_cell.length_c   1.000
_cell.angle_alpha   90.00
_cell.angle_beta   90.00
_cell.angle_gamma   90.00
#
_symmetry.space_group_name_H-M   'P 1'
#
loop_
_entity.id
_entity.type
_entity.pdbx_description
1 polymer ?
#
loop_
_entity_poly.entity_id
_entity_poly.type
_entity_poly.pdbx_seq_one_letter_code
_entity_poly.pdbx_strand_id
1 'polypeptide(L)'
;MKSRPATLRSDVTNELATASRKMRTGFDALVRTRGLTLARARALMLLARHPGISQTELAGLLEIENPTVVRLLDGLEKQGLIRRTPAETDRRG
;
A
#
# COMPACT_ATOMS: atom_id res chain seq x y z
N MET A 1 27.30 -1.81 38.19
CA MET A 1 25.92 -1.33 38.39
C MET A 1 25.52 -0.49 37.17
N LYS A 2 24.24 -0.60 36.77
CA LYS A 2 23.65 -0.37 35.43
C LYS A 2 23.74 1.06 34.87
N SER A 3 23.97 1.19 33.54
CA SER A 3 23.02 1.82 32.59
C SER A 3 23.58 1.94 31.17
N ARG A 4 23.30 0.95 30.30
CA ARG A 4 23.28 1.16 28.83
C ARG A 4 22.15 0.40 28.07
N PRO A 5 20.85 0.45 28.48
CA PRO A 5 19.80 -0.23 27.72
C PRO A 5 18.97 0.70 26.81
N ALA A 6 18.99 2.01 27.03
CA ALA A 6 18.07 2.94 26.34
C ALA A 6 18.61 3.49 25.01
N THR A 7 19.89 3.86 24.94
CA THR A 7 20.49 4.52 23.77
C THR A 7 20.63 3.61 22.55
N LEU A 8 21.05 2.35 22.74
CA LEU A 8 21.16 1.41 21.61
C LEU A 8 19.80 1.11 20.96
N ARG A 9 18.72 1.04 21.76
CA ARG A 9 17.37 0.83 21.24
C ARG A 9 16.88 2.05 20.46
N SER A 10 17.11 3.27 20.96
CA SER A 10 16.74 4.49 20.24
C SER A 10 17.52 4.66 18.94
N ASP A 11 18.79 4.29 18.92
CA ASP A 11 19.65 4.39 17.73
C ASP A 11 19.15 3.44 16.63
N VAL A 12 18.84 2.18 16.98
CA VAL A 12 18.26 1.22 16.03
C VAL A 12 16.91 1.68 15.49
N THR A 13 16.02 2.22 16.35
CA THR A 13 14.72 2.73 15.87
C THR A 13 14.88 3.93 14.94
N ASN A 14 15.85 4.82 15.21
CA ASN A 14 16.13 5.98 14.36
C ASN A 14 16.72 5.57 13.01
N GLU A 15 17.64 4.60 13.00
CA GLU A 15 18.21 4.05 11.77
C GLU A 15 17.16 3.31 10.95
N LEU A 16 16.31 2.51 11.59
CA LEU A 16 15.21 1.82 10.90
C LEU A 16 14.21 2.81 10.31
N ALA A 17 13.86 3.88 11.03
CA ALA A 17 12.99 4.93 10.52
C ALA A 17 13.64 5.67 9.35
N THR A 18 14.96 5.92 9.41
CA THR A 18 15.72 6.56 8.33
C THR A 18 15.79 5.68 7.09
N ALA A 19 16.08 4.39 7.25
CA ALA A 19 16.06 3.40 6.18
C ALA A 19 14.66 3.32 5.55
N SER A 20 13.60 3.23 6.36
CA SER A 20 12.21 3.18 5.90
C SER A 20 11.82 4.42 5.08
N ARG A 21 12.25 5.62 5.50
CA ARG A 21 12.06 6.86 4.73
C ARG A 21 12.81 6.82 3.39
N LYS A 22 14.09 6.44 3.40
CA LYS A 22 14.89 6.36 2.16
C LYS A 22 14.32 5.34 1.17
N MET A 23 13.91 4.16 1.66
CA MET A 23 13.24 3.15 0.85
C MET A 23 11.93 3.68 0.26
N ARG A 24 11.12 4.37 1.09
CA ARG A 24 9.87 5.01 0.65
C ARG A 24 10.13 6.03 -0.45
N THR A 25 11.08 6.94 -0.26
CA THR A 25 11.44 7.97 -1.25
C THR A 25 11.96 7.35 -2.55
N GLY A 26 12.85 6.36 -2.48
CA GLY A 26 13.38 5.68 -3.67
C GLY A 26 12.30 4.95 -4.45
N PHE A 27 11.43 4.21 -3.75
CA PHE A 27 10.35 3.48 -4.43
C PHE A 27 9.29 4.45 -4.98
N ASP A 28 8.96 5.53 -4.28
CA ASP A 28 8.07 6.59 -4.77
C ASP A 28 8.63 7.27 -6.04
N ALA A 29 9.94 7.56 -6.08
CA ALA A 29 10.60 8.07 -7.27
C ALA A 29 10.52 7.09 -8.45
N LEU A 30 10.75 5.80 -8.21
CA LEU A 30 10.64 4.76 -9.24
C LEU A 30 9.23 4.67 -9.82
N VAL A 31 8.20 4.62 -8.97
CA VAL A 31 6.82 4.45 -9.43
C VAL A 31 6.25 5.70 -10.08
N ARG A 32 6.73 6.89 -9.70
CA ARG A 32 6.39 8.16 -10.38
C ARG A 32 6.77 8.17 -11.85
N THR A 33 7.87 7.51 -12.24
CA THR A 33 8.24 7.39 -13.67
C THR A 33 7.18 6.64 -14.49
N ARG A 34 6.28 5.91 -13.83
CA ARG A 34 5.15 5.18 -14.43
C ARG A 34 3.80 5.86 -14.17
N GLY A 35 3.79 7.11 -13.71
CA GLY A 35 2.57 7.84 -13.38
C GLY A 35 1.82 7.30 -12.15
N LEU A 36 2.50 6.57 -11.26
CA LEU A 36 1.91 5.97 -10.08
C LEU A 36 2.33 6.68 -8.80
N THR A 37 1.50 6.56 -7.77
CA THR A 37 1.89 6.83 -6.38
C THR A 37 2.33 5.53 -5.72
N LEU A 38 3.08 5.63 -4.62
CA LEU A 38 3.41 4.48 -3.78
C LEU A 38 2.19 3.62 -3.42
N ALA A 39 1.08 4.24 -3.02
CA ALA A 39 -0.14 3.55 -2.60
C ALA A 39 -0.77 2.76 -3.77
N ARG A 40 -0.83 3.36 -4.97
CA ARG A 40 -1.33 2.68 -6.18
C ARG A 40 -0.43 1.53 -6.60
N ALA A 41 0.89 1.70 -6.53
CA ALA A 41 1.83 0.62 -6.82
C ALA A 41 1.68 -0.55 -5.84
N ARG A 42 1.51 -0.27 -4.53
CA ARG A 42 1.20 -1.31 -3.53
C ARG A 42 -0.11 -2.03 -3.81
N ALA A 43 -1.17 -1.29 -4.15
CA ALA A 43 -2.45 -1.88 -4.52
C ALA A 43 -2.31 -2.82 -5.74
N LEU A 44 -1.61 -2.41 -6.80
CA LEU A 44 -1.35 -3.27 -7.96
C LEU A 44 -0.59 -4.56 -7.60
N MET A 45 0.45 -4.46 -6.76
CA MET A 45 1.20 -5.64 -6.32
C MET A 45 0.33 -6.64 -5.55
N LEU A 46 -0.60 -6.14 -4.72
CA LEU A 46 -1.53 -6.99 -3.98
C LEU A 46 -2.58 -7.60 -4.92
N LEU A 47 -3.15 -6.81 -5.83
CA LEU A 47 -4.11 -7.31 -6.83
C LEU A 47 -3.51 -8.38 -7.74
N ALA A 48 -2.24 -8.25 -8.11
CA ALA A 48 -1.53 -9.25 -8.89
C ALA A 48 -1.30 -10.57 -8.12
N ARG A 49 -1.15 -10.50 -6.79
CA ARG A 49 -0.97 -11.68 -5.91
C ARG A 49 -2.30 -12.31 -5.49
N HIS A 50 -3.36 -11.51 -5.43
CA HIS A 50 -4.69 -11.92 -4.99
C HIS A 50 -5.75 -11.52 -6.04
N PRO A 51 -5.79 -12.18 -7.21
CA PRO A 51 -6.80 -11.90 -8.21
C PRO A 51 -8.21 -12.10 -7.65
N GLY A 52 -9.10 -11.13 -7.87
CA GLY A 52 -10.49 -11.19 -7.40
C GLY A 52 -10.72 -10.82 -5.93
N ILE A 53 -9.68 -10.39 -5.20
CA ILE A 53 -9.82 -9.88 -3.82
C ILE A 53 -10.84 -8.74 -3.73
N SER A 54 -11.67 -8.74 -2.69
CA SER A 54 -12.64 -7.68 -2.47
C SER A 54 -11.96 -6.36 -2.05
N GLN A 55 -12.66 -5.24 -2.23
CA GLN A 55 -12.16 -3.93 -1.81
C GLN A 55 -11.93 -3.87 -0.29
N THR A 56 -12.77 -4.56 0.49
CA THR A 56 -12.66 -4.65 1.96
C THR A 56 -11.43 -5.45 2.39
N GLU A 57 -11.15 -6.58 1.75
CA GLU A 57 -9.94 -7.36 2.05
C GLU A 57 -8.69 -6.60 1.62
N LEU A 58 -8.72 -5.93 0.46
CA LEU A 58 -7.61 -5.08 0.01
C LEU A 58 -7.34 -3.91 0.98
N ALA A 59 -8.40 -3.32 1.55
CA ALA A 59 -8.29 -2.30 2.59
C ALA A 59 -7.56 -2.83 3.83
N GLY A 60 -7.92 -4.05 4.27
CA GLY A 60 -7.24 -4.74 5.36
C GLY A 60 -5.75 -4.96 5.08
N LEU A 61 -5.40 -5.47 3.89
CA LEU A 61 -4.00 -5.72 3.52
C LEU A 61 -3.17 -4.43 3.35
N LEU A 62 -3.81 -3.33 2.96
CA LEU A 62 -3.16 -2.03 2.83
C LEU A 62 -3.13 -1.24 4.14
N GLU A 63 -3.87 -1.68 5.16
CA GLU A 63 -4.07 -0.99 6.44
C GLU A 63 -4.59 0.45 6.25
N ILE A 64 -5.58 0.61 5.36
CA ILE A 64 -6.23 1.89 5.06
C ILE A 64 -7.75 1.75 4.98
N GLU A 65 -8.45 2.87 5.11
CA GLU A 65 -9.90 2.91 5.03
C GLU A 65 -10.44 2.57 3.64
N ASN A 66 -11.60 1.90 3.59
CA ASN A 66 -12.24 1.45 2.35
C ASN A 66 -12.47 2.60 1.34
N PRO A 67 -12.95 3.81 1.72
CA PRO A 67 -13.03 4.95 0.80
C PRO A 67 -11.68 5.34 0.18
N THR A 68 -10.57 5.14 0.88
CA THR A 68 -9.23 5.40 0.33
C THR A 68 -8.88 4.36 -0.73
N VAL A 69 -9.19 3.08 -0.48
CA VAL A 69 -9.03 2.01 -1.48
C VAL A 69 -9.84 2.33 -2.74
N VAL A 70 -11.11 2.71 -2.60
CA VAL A 70 -11.97 3.10 -3.73
C VAL A 70 -11.27 4.14 -4.61
N ARG A 71 -10.74 5.23 -4.02
CA ARG A 71 -10.04 6.28 -4.76
C ARG A 71 -8.74 5.80 -5.42
N LEU A 72 -8.03 4.86 -4.80
CA LEU A 72 -6.84 4.25 -5.41
C LEU A 72 -7.23 3.42 -6.64
N LEU A 73 -8.25 2.57 -6.50
CA LEU A 73 -8.77 1.71 -7.56
C LEU A 73 -9.36 2.53 -8.72
N ASP A 74 -10.13 3.58 -8.44
CA ASP A 74 -10.64 4.50 -9.46
C ASP A 74 -9.50 5.11 -10.28
N GLY A 75 -8.40 5.50 -9.62
CA GLY A 75 -7.23 6.03 -10.30
C GLY A 75 -6.54 4.99 -11.18
N LEU A 76 -6.40 3.76 -10.69
CA LEU A 76 -5.79 2.66 -11.43
C LEU A 76 -6.64 2.21 -12.64
N GLU A 77 -7.96 2.16 -12.47
CA GLU A 77 -8.90 1.82 -13.54
C GLU A 77 -8.93 2.91 -14.62
N LYS A 78 -8.92 4.19 -14.23
CA LYS A 78 -8.76 5.33 -15.16
C LYS A 78 -7.44 5.28 -15.95
N GLN A 79 -6.39 4.70 -15.37
CA GLN A 79 -5.12 4.47 -16.06
C GLN A 79 -5.12 3.19 -16.91
N GLY A 80 -6.20 2.42 -16.93
CA GLY A 80 -6.32 1.17 -17.68
C GLY A 80 -5.50 0.01 -17.09
N LEU A 81 -5.04 0.13 -15.84
CA LEU A 81 -4.16 -0.85 -15.21
C LEU A 81 -4.91 -1.99 -14.51
N ILE A 82 -6.19 -1.77 -14.20
CA ILE A 82 -7.07 -2.77 -13.58
C ILE A 82 -8.46 -2.70 -14.22
N ARG A 83 -9.27 -3.72 -13.97
CA ARG A 83 -10.71 -3.73 -14.22
C ARG A 83 -11.42 -4.24 -12.96
N ARG A 84 -12.49 -3.57 -12.56
CA ARG A 84 -13.40 -4.08 -11.51
C ARG A 84 -14.52 -4.91 -12.13
N THR A 85 -14.87 -5.99 -11.47
CA THR A 85 -16.03 -6.82 -11.83
C THR A 85 -16.98 -6.81 -10.64
N PRO A 86 -18.30 -6.60 -10.84
CA PRO A 86 -19.28 -6.76 -9.78
C PRO A 86 -19.18 -8.15 -9.17
N ALA A 87 -19.29 -8.25 -7.85
CA ALA A 87 -19.36 -9.54 -7.19
C ALA A 87 -20.62 -10.28 -7.67
N GLU A 88 -20.56 -11.59 -7.91
CA GLU A 88 -21.73 -12.36 -8.34
C GLU A 88 -22.91 -12.26 -7.36
N THR A 89 -22.61 -12.01 -6.09
CA THR A 89 -23.57 -11.82 -5.00
C THR A 89 -24.34 -10.50 -5.06
N ASP A 90 -23.89 -9.52 -5.85
CA ASP A 90 -24.46 -8.16 -5.94
C ASP A 90 -25.66 -8.08 -6.91
N ARG A 91 -26.07 -9.21 -7.52
CA ARG A 91 -27.34 -9.30 -8.29
C ARG A 91 -28.58 -9.48 -7.39
N ARG A 92 -28.44 -9.41 -6.07
CA ARG A 92 -29.55 -9.49 -5.12
C ARG A 92 -29.47 -8.36 -4.09
N GLY A 93 -29.91 -7.16 -4.46
CA GLY A 93 -30.14 -6.06 -3.52
C GLY A 93 -29.84 -4.70 -4.10
#